data_AF-A0A945S9M9-F1
#
_entry.id   AF-A0A945S9M9-F1
#
_cell.length_a   1.000
_cell.length_b   1.000
_cell.length_c   1.000
_cell.angle_alpha   90.00
_cell.angle_beta   90.00
_cell.angle_gamma   90.00
#
_symmetry.space_group_name_H-M   'P 1'
#
loop_
_entity.id
_entity.type
_entity.pdbx_description
1 polymer ?
#
loop_
_entity_poly.entity_id
_entity_poly.type
_entity_poly.pdbx_seq_one_letter_code
_entity_poly.pdbx_strand_id
1 'polypeptide(L)'
;MNIYRRTANRVGIALAAGLMVVGGMSVGKRLARYAKRWQREGGGYVSPAAFFEAIPDSKLPGPPRQQEQTFELDDTNSERMIGTDDRENERWCDVAGNFYSAELVSRFTYAGTSDNSPTVRVRVAPVADTFRGRLEAHGLKPNFAYQMKLRGDFLRDREGFDAIGAVGRWRLPGFATNYTDEEIEAYEPKEDIEAYVFFDFVVADAEGRAIREFALDSTLHVLWNGYRQGGPDDTRDLVVVTVDPSSSGTYSRPKSGLAYEFLWAERERDRYTEAGEKIRLPPRTYRAQFVLTEETFHSTDNDGGWWPTVMTLPIAFRIAPPADGLTP
;
A
#
# COMPACT_ATOMS: atom_id res chain seq x y z
N MET A 1 -30.35 9.98 -44.62
CA MET A 1 -29.19 9.38 -43.90
C MET A 1 -28.66 10.27 -42.76
N ASN A 2 -29.53 11.00 -42.03
CA ASN A 2 -29.09 11.94 -40.97
C ASN A 2 -29.87 11.79 -39.64
N ILE A 3 -30.82 10.86 -39.59
CA ILE A 3 -31.65 10.59 -38.40
C ILE A 3 -31.00 9.50 -37.52
N TYR A 4 -30.32 8.52 -38.12
CA TYR A 4 -29.62 7.45 -37.38
C TYR A 4 -28.39 7.93 -36.56
N ARG A 5 -27.74 9.03 -36.96
CA ARG A 5 -26.61 9.61 -36.20
C ARG A 5 -27.02 10.30 -34.91
N ARG A 6 -28.26 10.80 -34.80
CA ARG A 6 -28.72 11.52 -33.60
C ARG A 6 -29.18 10.58 -32.49
N THR A 7 -29.70 9.40 -32.84
CA THR A 7 -30.16 8.40 -31.86
C THR A 7 -28.99 7.64 -31.22
N ALA A 8 -27.94 7.32 -31.99
CA ALA A 8 -26.73 6.70 -31.47
C ALA A 8 -25.99 7.57 -30.43
N ASN A 9 -25.97 8.89 -30.62
CA ASN A 9 -25.34 9.81 -29.66
C ASN A 9 -26.13 9.93 -28.34
N ARG A 10 -27.45 9.79 -28.35
CA ARG A 10 -28.27 9.92 -27.12
C ARG A 10 -28.23 8.68 -26.25
N VAL A 11 -28.14 7.48 -26.85
CA VAL A 11 -27.96 6.22 -26.12
C VAL A 11 -26.55 6.14 -25.52
N GLY A 12 -25.52 6.61 -26.25
CA GLY A 12 -24.15 6.70 -25.73
C GLY A 12 -24.00 7.67 -24.54
N ILE A 13 -24.68 8.82 -24.57
CA ILE A 13 -24.66 9.80 -23.47
C ILE A 13 -25.41 9.29 -22.24
N ALA A 14 -26.52 8.57 -22.42
CA ALA A 14 -27.28 7.99 -21.30
C ALA A 14 -26.54 6.83 -20.62
N LEU A 15 -25.82 5.99 -21.38
CA LEU A 15 -24.94 4.94 -20.82
C LEU A 15 -23.74 5.54 -20.06
N ALA A 16 -23.15 6.63 -20.57
CA ALA A 16 -22.08 7.34 -19.88
C ALA A 16 -22.54 8.01 -18.57
N ALA A 17 -23.78 8.55 -18.54
CA ALA A 17 -24.37 9.11 -17.34
C ALA A 17 -24.74 8.05 -16.29
N GLY A 18 -25.20 6.86 -16.72
CA GLY A 18 -25.50 5.74 -15.83
C GLY A 18 -24.25 5.16 -15.14
N LEU A 19 -23.12 5.11 -15.85
CA LEU A 19 -21.83 4.67 -15.29
C LEU A 19 -21.23 5.68 -14.29
N MET A 20 -21.67 6.94 -14.31
CA MET A 20 -21.17 7.98 -13.41
C MET A 20 -21.67 7.87 -11.95
N VAL A 21 -22.77 7.17 -11.70
CA VAL A 21 -23.43 7.17 -10.38
C VAL A 21 -22.98 6.03 -9.46
N VAL A 22 -22.31 4.99 -9.98
CA VAL A 22 -21.90 3.80 -9.19
C VAL A 22 -20.39 3.51 -9.28
N GLY A 23 -19.63 4.19 -10.15
CA GLY A 23 -18.17 4.03 -10.29
C GLY A 23 -17.49 5.16 -11.08
N GLY A 24 -18.08 6.36 -11.01
CA GLY A 24 -18.10 7.31 -12.12
C GLY A 24 -16.86 8.11 -12.48
N MET A 25 -15.95 8.31 -11.55
CA MET A 25 -14.75 9.10 -11.86
C MET A 25 -13.67 8.25 -12.57
N SER A 26 -13.61 6.94 -12.31
CA SER A 26 -12.58 6.09 -12.91
C SER A 26 -12.85 5.78 -14.39
N VAL A 27 -14.12 5.57 -14.77
CA VAL A 27 -14.51 5.23 -16.15
C VAL A 27 -14.36 6.44 -17.09
N GLY A 28 -14.76 7.63 -16.64
CA GLY A 28 -14.59 8.87 -17.39
C GLY A 28 -13.11 9.20 -17.65
N LYS A 29 -12.26 9.03 -16.62
CA LYS A 29 -10.79 9.22 -16.74
C LYS A 29 -10.14 8.20 -17.68
N ARG A 30 -10.63 6.95 -17.71
CA ARG A 30 -10.16 5.93 -18.67
C ARG A 30 -10.49 6.31 -20.11
N LEU A 31 -11.71 6.81 -20.37
CA LEU A 31 -12.12 7.27 -21.71
C LEU A 31 -11.34 8.51 -22.17
N ALA A 32 -11.05 9.45 -21.27
CA ALA A 32 -10.23 10.63 -21.59
C ALA A 32 -8.77 10.27 -21.91
N ARG A 33 -8.16 9.34 -21.16
CA ARG A 33 -6.83 8.80 -21.45
C ARG A 33 -6.78 8.10 -22.82
N TYR A 34 -7.82 7.33 -23.16
CA TYR A 34 -7.98 6.70 -24.47
C TYR A 34 -7.99 7.73 -25.61
N ALA A 35 -8.80 8.78 -25.48
CA ALA A 35 -8.88 9.83 -26.50
C ALA A 35 -7.52 10.51 -26.76
N LYS A 36 -6.74 10.75 -25.70
CA LYS A 36 -5.42 11.39 -25.77
C LYS A 36 -4.36 10.48 -26.39
N ARG A 37 -4.41 9.16 -26.13
CA ARG A 37 -3.51 8.17 -26.75
C ARG A 37 -3.85 7.90 -28.21
N TRP A 38 -5.14 7.78 -28.54
CA TRP A 38 -5.63 7.62 -29.91
C TRP A 38 -5.20 8.78 -30.82
N GLN A 39 -5.20 10.02 -30.29
CA GLN A 39 -4.67 11.18 -31.00
C GLN A 39 -3.15 11.12 -31.23
N ARG A 40 -2.38 10.45 -30.36
CA ARG A 40 -0.92 10.32 -30.48
C ARG A 40 -0.50 9.23 -31.46
N GLU A 41 -1.25 8.12 -31.54
CA GLU A 41 -0.86 6.91 -32.29
C GLU A 41 -1.47 6.81 -33.71
N GLY A 42 -2.01 7.91 -34.25
CA GLY A 42 -2.37 8.00 -35.68
C GLY A 42 -3.66 7.30 -36.09
N GLY A 43 -4.58 7.04 -35.16
CA GLY A 43 -5.97 6.69 -35.48
C GLY A 43 -6.20 5.30 -36.11
N GLY A 44 -5.23 4.38 -36.01
CA GLY A 44 -5.41 2.99 -36.46
C GLY A 44 -6.54 2.28 -35.73
N TYR A 45 -7.26 1.40 -36.43
CA TYR A 45 -8.28 0.54 -35.84
C TYR A 45 -7.62 -0.52 -34.96
N VAL A 46 -7.57 -0.28 -33.66
CA VAL A 46 -7.13 -1.27 -32.68
C VAL A 46 -8.37 -2.02 -32.21
N SER A 47 -8.31 -3.36 -32.27
CA SER A 47 -9.38 -4.22 -31.76
C SER A 47 -9.70 -3.87 -30.31
N PRO A 48 -10.97 -3.63 -29.94
CA PRO A 48 -11.38 -3.43 -28.54
C PRO A 48 -10.93 -4.56 -27.61
N ALA A 49 -10.72 -5.78 -28.14
CA ALA A 49 -10.28 -6.94 -27.37
C ALA A 49 -8.75 -6.96 -27.09
N ALA A 50 -7.93 -6.30 -27.92
CA ALA A 50 -6.49 -6.15 -27.66
C ALA A 50 -6.20 -4.99 -26.67
N PHE A 51 -7.20 -4.17 -26.37
CA PHE A 51 -7.11 -3.02 -25.47
C PHE A 51 -7.36 -3.33 -23.99
N PHE A 52 -7.84 -4.54 -23.69
CA PHE A 52 -8.09 -4.99 -22.34
C PHE A 52 -7.34 -6.31 -22.11
N GLU A 53 -6.01 -6.29 -22.19
CA GLU A 53 -5.33 -6.96 -21.09
C GLU A 53 -5.74 -6.18 -19.85
N ALA A 54 -6.78 -6.68 -19.18
CA ALA A 54 -7.26 -6.09 -17.96
C ALA A 54 -6.06 -6.07 -17.01
N ILE A 55 -5.54 -4.87 -16.71
CA ILE A 55 -4.49 -4.71 -15.72
C ILE A 55 -5.01 -5.43 -14.47
N PRO A 56 -4.32 -6.49 -13.97
CA PRO A 56 -4.83 -7.29 -12.86
C PRO A 56 -5.14 -6.40 -11.67
N ASP A 57 -6.24 -6.66 -10.96
CA ASP A 57 -6.59 -5.84 -9.79
C ASP A 57 -5.64 -6.10 -8.61
N SER A 58 -4.93 -7.23 -8.60
CA SER A 58 -3.86 -7.55 -7.68
C SER A 58 -2.47 -7.19 -8.21
N LYS A 59 -1.51 -7.04 -7.30
CA LYS A 59 -0.09 -6.98 -7.62
C LYS A 59 0.74 -7.53 -6.47
N LEU A 60 1.68 -8.44 -6.74
CA LEU A 60 2.70 -8.85 -5.77
C LEU A 60 3.82 -7.79 -5.68
N PRO A 61 3.95 -7.06 -4.55
CA PRO A 61 4.93 -5.98 -4.46
C PRO A 61 6.34 -6.44 -4.09
N GLY A 62 7.31 -5.60 -4.47
CA GLY A 62 8.69 -5.68 -4.00
C GLY A 62 9.47 -6.91 -4.50
N PRO A 63 10.68 -7.12 -3.98
CA PRO A 63 11.49 -8.30 -4.30
C PRO A 63 10.77 -9.60 -3.94
N PRO A 64 11.10 -10.74 -4.58
CA PRO A 64 10.57 -12.05 -4.19
C PRO A 64 10.73 -12.29 -2.69
N ARG A 65 9.67 -12.78 -2.05
CA ARG A 65 9.69 -13.17 -0.63
C ARG A 65 10.61 -14.40 -0.48
N GLN A 66 11.68 -14.26 0.28
CA GLN A 66 12.63 -15.36 0.53
C GLN A 66 12.09 -16.23 1.67
N GLN A 67 12.16 -17.56 1.52
CA GLN A 67 11.66 -18.50 2.52
C GLN A 67 12.53 -18.56 3.78
N GLU A 68 13.84 -18.34 3.63
CA GLU A 68 14.80 -18.41 4.73
C GLU A 68 15.57 -17.09 4.79
N GLN A 69 15.36 -16.34 5.87
CA GLN A 69 16.10 -15.12 6.15
C GLN A 69 16.53 -15.14 7.61
N THR A 70 17.74 -14.65 7.87
CA THR A 70 18.28 -14.48 9.22
C THR A 70 18.27 -13.01 9.60
N PHE A 71 18.03 -12.71 10.87
CA PHE A 71 18.18 -11.36 11.41
C PHE A 71 19.65 -10.92 11.35
N GLU A 72 19.90 -9.75 10.79
CA GLU A 72 21.23 -9.17 10.60
C GLU A 72 21.32 -7.67 10.96
N LEU A 73 20.18 -7.02 11.21
CA LEU A 73 20.15 -5.59 11.52
C LEU A 73 20.40 -5.35 13.01
N ASP A 74 21.29 -4.41 13.30
CA ASP A 74 21.64 -3.98 14.66
C ASP A 74 21.87 -2.45 14.71
N ASP A 75 22.31 -1.93 15.86
CA ASP A 75 22.56 -0.49 16.05
C ASP A 75 23.70 0.06 15.19
N THR A 76 24.53 -0.79 14.59
CA THR A 76 25.71 -0.38 13.80
C THR A 76 25.40 -0.24 12.32
N ASN A 77 24.36 -0.92 11.82
CA ASN A 77 24.07 -1.02 10.39
C ASN A 77 22.63 -0.65 10.01
N SER A 78 21.82 -0.20 10.97
CA SER A 78 20.40 0.13 10.76
C SER A 78 19.97 1.30 11.64
N GLU A 79 18.78 1.82 11.35
CA GLU A 79 18.09 2.78 12.18
C GLU A 79 16.85 2.15 12.81
N ARG A 80 16.59 2.48 14.08
CA ARG A 80 15.41 1.99 14.80
C ARG A 80 14.22 2.92 14.54
N MET A 81 13.09 2.35 14.14
CA MET A 81 11.83 3.09 14.02
C MET A 81 11.31 3.49 15.41
N ILE A 82 10.62 4.63 15.46
CA ILE A 82 9.95 5.15 16.65
C ILE A 82 8.50 4.66 16.63
N GLY A 83 8.11 3.93 17.67
CA GLY A 83 6.74 3.46 17.85
C GLY A 83 5.82 4.51 18.46
N THR A 84 4.57 4.49 18.06
CA THR A 84 3.50 5.36 18.57
C THR A 84 2.24 4.53 18.76
N ASP A 85 1.56 4.74 19.89
CA ASP A 85 0.27 4.10 20.14
C ASP A 85 -0.87 4.96 19.60
N ASP A 86 -1.87 4.31 19.02
CA ASP A 86 -3.15 4.90 18.63
C ASP A 86 -4.27 3.91 18.98
N ARG A 87 -4.34 3.59 20.27
CA ARG A 87 -5.06 2.42 20.79
C ARG A 87 -6.53 2.34 20.39
N GLU A 88 -7.17 3.49 20.20
CA GLU A 88 -8.57 3.59 19.79
C GLU A 88 -8.78 3.23 18.31
N ASN A 89 -7.75 3.40 17.48
CA ASN A 89 -7.75 3.09 16.06
C ASN A 89 -7.02 1.79 15.71
N GLU A 90 -6.29 1.22 16.67
CA GLU A 90 -5.59 -0.05 16.52
C GLU A 90 -6.51 -1.26 16.40
N ARG A 91 -6.07 -2.22 15.59
CA ARG A 91 -6.71 -3.50 15.41
C ARG A 91 -6.20 -4.50 16.43
N TRP A 92 -7.12 -5.28 17.01
CA TRP A 92 -6.83 -6.26 18.06
C TRP A 92 -7.21 -7.69 17.69
N CYS A 93 -7.03 -8.04 16.41
CA CYS A 93 -7.10 -9.41 15.92
C CYS A 93 -6.08 -9.62 14.79
N ASP A 94 -5.63 -10.86 14.60
CA ASP A 94 -4.62 -11.21 13.59
C ASP A 94 -5.19 -11.24 12.15
N VAL A 95 -4.37 -11.63 11.17
CA VAL A 95 -4.80 -11.71 9.75
C VAL A 95 -5.91 -12.74 9.48
N ALA A 96 -6.04 -13.75 10.36
CA ALA A 96 -7.10 -14.74 10.34
C ALA A 96 -8.33 -14.31 11.18
N GLY A 97 -8.29 -13.11 11.77
CA GLY A 97 -9.30 -12.56 12.66
C GLY A 97 -9.44 -13.30 13.98
N ASN A 98 -8.39 -13.93 14.47
CA ASN A 98 -8.34 -14.41 15.85
C ASN A 98 -8.09 -13.22 16.78
N PHE A 99 -8.99 -13.01 17.73
CA PHE A 99 -8.88 -11.92 18.70
C PHE A 99 -7.77 -12.17 19.72
N TYR A 100 -6.98 -11.13 19.97
CA TYR A 100 -5.99 -11.15 21.03
C TYR A 100 -6.63 -11.21 22.43
N SER A 101 -5.88 -11.74 23.39
CA SER A 101 -6.29 -11.83 24.79
C SER A 101 -6.37 -10.43 25.41
N ALA A 102 -7.23 -10.26 26.42
CA ALA A 102 -7.31 -8.99 27.16
C ALA A 102 -5.97 -8.63 27.84
N GLU A 103 -5.17 -9.65 28.22
CA GLU A 103 -3.84 -9.46 28.77
C GLU A 103 -2.90 -8.86 27.73
N LEU A 104 -2.83 -9.44 26.52
CA LEU A 104 -2.00 -8.90 25.44
C LEU A 104 -2.44 -7.48 25.09
N VAL A 105 -3.74 -7.25 24.89
CA VAL A 105 -4.28 -5.93 24.58
C VAL A 105 -3.86 -4.92 25.64
N SER A 106 -4.03 -5.23 26.93
CA SER A 106 -3.75 -4.27 28.00
C SER A 106 -2.27 -3.92 28.17
N ARG A 107 -1.35 -4.85 27.87
CA ARG A 107 0.10 -4.63 28.04
C ARG A 107 0.84 -4.19 26.78
N PHE A 108 0.30 -4.47 25.59
CA PHE A 108 0.98 -4.17 24.34
C PHE A 108 1.02 -2.66 24.08
N THR A 109 2.19 -2.16 23.71
CA THR A 109 2.45 -0.77 23.32
C THR A 109 3.57 -0.75 22.29
N TYR A 110 3.37 -0.01 21.20
CA TYR A 110 4.41 0.32 20.23
C TYR A 110 5.37 1.38 20.78
N ALA A 111 4.88 2.32 21.58
CA ALA A 111 5.65 3.44 22.11
C ALA A 111 6.61 3.07 23.27
N GLY A 112 6.56 1.82 23.75
CA GLY A 112 7.37 1.39 24.88
C GLY A 112 8.87 1.34 24.57
N THR A 113 9.68 1.59 25.61
CA THR A 113 11.15 1.50 25.57
C THR A 113 11.70 0.25 26.26
N SER A 114 10.81 -0.62 26.74
CA SER A 114 11.19 -1.85 27.44
C SER A 114 11.75 -2.90 26.48
N ASP A 115 12.47 -3.89 27.00
CA ASP A 115 12.96 -5.04 26.22
C ASP A 115 11.83 -5.88 25.59
N ASN A 116 10.60 -5.75 26.11
CA ASN A 116 9.40 -6.41 25.59
C ASN A 116 8.64 -5.55 24.56
N SER A 117 9.08 -4.32 24.30
CA SER A 117 8.43 -3.44 23.35
C SER A 117 8.87 -3.78 21.92
N PRO A 118 7.98 -3.60 20.93
CA PRO A 118 8.33 -3.89 19.55
C PRO A 118 9.57 -3.12 19.12
N THR A 119 10.48 -3.81 18.43
CA THR A 119 11.68 -3.20 17.85
C THR A 119 11.67 -3.44 16.36
N VAL A 120 11.61 -2.36 15.59
CA VAL A 120 11.70 -2.40 14.14
C VAL A 120 12.95 -1.66 13.70
N ARG A 121 13.81 -2.33 12.94
CA ARG A 121 15.05 -1.82 12.39
C ARG A 121 14.97 -1.76 10.88
N VAL A 122 15.52 -0.71 10.30
CA VAL A 122 15.50 -0.47 8.87
C VAL A 122 16.88 -0.06 8.38
N ARG A 123 17.32 -0.67 7.28
CA ARG A 123 18.48 -0.23 6.51
C ARG A 123 18.03 0.16 5.11
N VAL A 124 18.17 1.44 4.77
CA VAL A 124 17.81 1.99 3.45
C VAL A 124 19.07 2.13 2.59
N ALA A 125 18.96 1.83 1.30
CA ALA A 125 20.02 2.16 0.34
C ALA A 125 20.10 3.69 0.16
N PRO A 126 21.23 4.35 0.47
CA PRO A 126 21.30 5.82 0.43
C PRO A 126 21.18 6.38 -0.98
N VAL A 127 21.59 5.59 -1.98
CA VAL A 127 21.46 5.90 -3.41
C VAL A 127 21.03 4.64 -4.16
N ALA A 128 19.94 4.70 -4.92
CA ALA A 128 19.44 3.60 -5.72
C ALA A 128 18.55 4.09 -6.88
N ASP A 129 18.15 3.21 -7.79
CA ASP A 129 17.21 3.48 -8.87
C ASP A 129 15.73 3.51 -8.40
N THR A 130 15.47 3.01 -7.20
CA THR A 130 14.21 3.16 -6.46
C THR A 130 14.44 3.17 -4.95
N PHE A 131 13.44 3.54 -4.15
CA PHE A 131 13.48 3.42 -2.70
C PHE A 131 13.47 1.94 -2.31
N ARG A 132 14.56 1.45 -1.69
CA ARG A 132 14.74 0.04 -1.34
C ARG A 132 15.58 -0.15 -0.10
N GLY A 133 15.44 -1.30 0.53
CA GLY A 133 16.17 -1.62 1.74
C GLY A 133 15.68 -2.89 2.39
N ARG A 134 16.01 -3.02 3.66
CA ARG A 134 15.67 -4.14 4.51
C ARG A 134 14.99 -3.67 5.79
N LEU A 135 13.93 -4.37 6.19
CA LEU A 135 13.24 -4.20 7.46
C LEU A 135 13.33 -5.50 8.26
N GLU A 136 13.64 -5.36 9.54
CA GLU A 136 13.60 -6.45 10.52
C GLU A 136 12.79 -6.00 11.73
N ALA A 137 11.91 -6.87 12.21
CA ALA A 137 11.04 -6.59 13.33
C ALA A 137 11.05 -7.71 14.36
N HIS A 138 10.92 -7.32 15.62
CA HIS A 138 10.69 -8.20 16.77
C HIS A 138 9.56 -7.65 17.63
N GLY A 139 8.74 -8.54 18.18
CA GLY A 139 7.71 -8.19 19.15
C GLY A 139 6.55 -7.36 18.59
N LEU A 140 6.35 -7.32 17.27
CA LEU A 140 5.11 -6.80 16.68
C LEU A 140 3.89 -7.62 17.12
N LYS A 141 2.67 -7.19 16.77
CA LYS A 141 1.47 -7.99 17.03
C LYS A 141 1.62 -9.36 16.32
N PRO A 142 1.45 -10.50 17.02
CA PRO A 142 1.62 -11.83 16.42
C PRO A 142 0.69 -12.10 15.24
N ASN A 143 1.20 -12.74 14.18
CA ASN A 143 0.42 -13.10 13.00
C ASN A 143 -0.28 -11.90 12.34
N PHE A 144 0.27 -10.69 12.46
CA PHE A 144 -0.37 -9.45 12.01
C PHE A 144 0.30 -8.86 10.75
N ALA A 145 -0.48 -8.22 9.88
CA ALA A 145 0.01 -7.59 8.66
C ALA A 145 0.20 -6.08 8.81
N TYR A 146 1.32 -5.58 8.29
CA TYR A 146 1.70 -4.17 8.32
C TYR A 146 1.94 -3.66 6.90
N GLN A 147 1.25 -2.58 6.55
CA GLN A 147 1.51 -1.82 5.33
C GLN A 147 2.81 -1.04 5.48
N MET A 148 3.69 -1.11 4.48
CA MET A 148 4.92 -0.32 4.40
C MET A 148 4.65 0.86 3.48
N LYS A 149 4.77 2.08 4.01
CA LYS A 149 4.50 3.31 3.26
C LYS A 149 5.68 4.26 3.31
N LEU A 150 5.86 4.96 2.20
CA LEU A 150 6.73 6.13 2.13
C LEU A 150 5.85 7.38 2.18
N ARG A 151 6.02 8.19 3.23
CA ARG A 151 5.28 9.43 3.45
C ARG A 151 6.16 10.64 3.18
N GLY A 152 5.64 11.63 2.47
CA GLY A 152 6.33 12.88 2.17
C GLY A 152 6.54 13.74 3.41
N ASP A 153 7.61 14.53 3.43
CA ASP A 153 7.86 15.52 4.48
C ASP A 153 7.62 16.93 3.95
N PHE A 154 6.44 17.46 4.22
CA PHE A 154 6.02 18.77 3.73
C PHE A 154 6.95 19.90 4.17
N LEU A 155 7.36 19.90 5.44
CA LEU A 155 8.10 21.00 6.05
C LEU A 155 9.56 21.06 5.59
N ARG A 156 10.17 19.88 5.34
CA ARG A 156 11.61 19.78 5.04
C ARG A 156 11.91 19.49 3.57
N ASP A 157 10.94 19.02 2.79
CA ASP A 157 11.11 18.66 1.38
C ASP A 157 9.78 18.72 0.62
N ARG A 158 9.28 19.94 0.39
CA ARG A 158 7.99 20.17 -0.26
C ARG A 158 7.86 19.51 -1.63
N GLU A 159 8.87 19.65 -2.48
CA GLU A 159 8.83 19.04 -3.82
C GLU A 159 8.91 17.50 -3.74
N GLY A 160 9.65 16.94 -2.78
CA GLY A 160 9.69 15.49 -2.54
C GLY A 160 8.35 14.97 -2.02
N PHE A 161 7.70 15.73 -1.13
CA PHE A 161 6.33 15.51 -0.68
C PHE A 161 5.36 15.49 -1.87
N ASP A 162 5.43 16.49 -2.76
CA ASP A 162 4.55 16.56 -3.91
C ASP A 162 4.77 15.38 -4.88
N ALA A 163 6.03 15.01 -5.12
CA ALA A 163 6.38 13.87 -5.96
C ALA A 163 5.89 12.53 -5.38
N ILE A 164 5.98 12.34 -4.06
CA ILE A 164 5.48 11.15 -3.37
C ILE A 164 3.96 11.06 -3.52
N GLY A 165 3.23 12.16 -3.29
CA GLY A 165 1.77 12.18 -3.42
C GLY A 165 1.29 11.93 -4.85
N ALA A 166 1.96 12.52 -5.84
CA ALA A 166 1.64 12.35 -7.25
C ALA A 166 1.84 10.91 -7.75
N VAL A 167 2.87 10.21 -7.24
CA VAL A 167 3.11 8.79 -7.55
C VAL A 167 2.16 7.89 -6.75
N GLY A 168 1.87 8.26 -5.51
CA GLY A 168 0.99 7.54 -4.60
C GLY A 168 -0.39 8.18 -4.51
N ARG A 169 -0.71 8.59 -3.29
CA ARG A 169 -2.03 9.06 -2.87
C ARG A 169 -1.90 10.23 -1.91
N TRP A 170 -3.03 10.91 -1.75
CA TRP A 170 -3.19 12.01 -0.82
C TRP A 170 -4.31 11.70 0.18
N ARG A 171 -4.10 12.10 1.42
CA ARG A 171 -5.07 12.02 2.50
C ARG A 171 -5.23 13.41 3.13
N LEU A 172 -6.48 13.86 3.25
CA LEU A 172 -6.82 15.07 3.97
C LEU A 172 -7.16 14.75 5.44
N PRO A 173 -6.91 15.65 6.40
CA PRO A 173 -7.27 15.44 7.79
C PRO A 173 -8.78 15.27 7.98
N GLY A 174 -9.19 14.31 8.80
CA GLY A 174 -10.59 14.14 9.18
C GLY A 174 -11.55 13.72 8.05
N PHE A 175 -11.04 13.48 6.85
CA PHE A 175 -11.84 13.02 5.71
C PHE A 175 -11.43 11.63 5.22
N ALA A 176 -12.20 11.10 4.27
CA ALA A 176 -11.90 9.86 3.58
C ALA A 176 -10.55 9.91 2.84
N THR A 177 -10.04 8.76 2.45
CA THR A 177 -8.83 8.63 1.61
C THR A 177 -9.20 8.74 0.12
N ASN A 178 -8.22 8.94 -0.77
CA ASN A 178 -8.33 8.92 -2.27
C ASN A 178 -8.56 10.26 -2.96
N TYR A 179 -7.98 11.34 -2.46
CA TYR A 179 -8.01 12.58 -3.21
C TYR A 179 -7.09 12.53 -4.42
N THR A 180 -7.56 13.16 -5.49
CA THR A 180 -6.84 13.33 -6.74
C THR A 180 -5.88 14.51 -6.64
N ASP A 181 -4.87 14.53 -7.52
CA ASP A 181 -3.89 15.62 -7.56
C ASP A 181 -4.58 17.00 -7.78
N GLU A 182 -5.69 17.03 -8.52
CA GLU A 182 -6.51 18.24 -8.76
C GLU A 182 -7.28 18.69 -7.51
N GLU A 183 -7.86 17.76 -6.74
CA GLU A 183 -8.60 18.10 -5.51
C GLU A 183 -7.67 18.62 -4.43
N ILE A 184 -6.46 18.06 -4.35
CA ILE A 184 -5.43 18.53 -3.45
C ILE A 184 -4.99 19.95 -3.80
N GLU A 185 -4.91 20.30 -5.09
CA GLU A 185 -4.51 21.65 -5.51
C GLU A 185 -5.44 22.74 -4.95
N ALA A 186 -6.72 22.42 -4.74
CA ALA A 186 -7.69 23.35 -4.16
C ALA A 186 -7.73 23.37 -2.63
N TYR A 187 -7.10 22.43 -1.93
CA TYR A 187 -7.16 22.33 -0.47
C TYR A 187 -6.12 23.23 0.20
N GLU A 188 -6.52 23.94 1.26
CA GLU A 188 -5.65 24.71 2.15
C GLU A 188 -6.09 24.50 3.62
N PRO A 189 -5.16 24.43 4.58
CA PRO A 189 -3.71 24.58 4.39
C PRO A 189 -3.03 23.28 3.90
N LYS A 190 -2.02 23.38 3.03
CA LYS A 190 -1.37 22.20 2.42
C LYS A 190 -0.56 21.35 3.41
N GLU A 191 -0.06 21.93 4.48
CA GLU A 191 0.72 21.24 5.52
C GLU A 191 -0.07 20.16 6.26
N ASP A 192 -1.39 20.24 6.22
CA ASP A 192 -2.30 19.30 6.83
C ASP A 192 -2.51 18.04 5.96
N ILE A 193 -2.07 18.08 4.70
CA ILE A 193 -2.23 17.00 3.74
C ILE A 193 -1.13 15.94 3.95
N GLU A 194 -1.51 14.67 3.94
CA GLU A 194 -0.57 13.55 3.95
C GLU A 194 -0.38 13.02 2.53
N ALA A 195 0.83 13.17 1.99
CA ALA A 195 1.28 12.52 0.76
C ALA A 195 1.96 11.18 1.09
N TYR A 196 1.52 10.08 0.48
CA TYR A 196 2.15 8.77 0.72
C TYR A 196 2.06 7.81 -0.46
N VAL A 197 2.98 6.85 -0.51
CA VAL A 197 2.93 5.67 -1.37
C VAL A 197 2.88 4.44 -0.47
N PHE A 198 1.80 3.65 -0.55
CA PHE A 198 1.78 2.29 -0.02
C PHE A 198 2.37 1.37 -1.09
N PHE A 199 3.50 0.72 -0.80
CA PHE A 199 4.29 0.06 -1.85
C PHE A 199 4.66 -1.39 -1.55
N ASP A 200 4.61 -1.83 -0.30
CA ASP A 200 4.93 -3.20 0.11
C ASP A 200 4.27 -3.50 1.45
N PHE A 201 4.32 -4.76 1.90
CA PHE A 201 3.83 -5.16 3.20
C PHE A 201 4.62 -6.32 3.80
N VAL A 202 4.57 -6.41 5.11
CA VAL A 202 5.17 -7.47 5.90
C VAL A 202 4.13 -8.09 6.84
N VAL A 203 4.27 -9.39 7.11
CA VAL A 203 3.42 -10.10 8.08
C VAL A 203 4.33 -10.66 9.16
N ALA A 204 4.03 -10.36 10.41
CA ALA A 204 4.75 -10.89 11.54
C ALA A 204 4.33 -12.34 11.81
N ASP A 205 5.26 -13.18 12.27
CA ASP A 205 4.98 -14.53 12.73
C ASP A 205 4.29 -14.55 14.11
N ALA A 206 4.12 -15.74 14.68
CA ALA A 206 3.47 -15.94 15.98
C ALA A 206 4.24 -15.33 17.17
N GLU A 207 5.52 -15.05 16.99
CA GLU A 207 6.38 -14.36 17.96
C GLU A 207 6.48 -12.86 17.68
N GLY A 208 5.75 -12.34 16.70
CA GLY A 208 5.81 -10.93 16.32
C GLY A 208 7.08 -10.57 15.57
N ARG A 209 7.77 -11.55 14.97
CA ARG A 209 9.01 -11.34 14.21
C ARG A 209 8.71 -11.23 12.73
N ALA A 210 9.47 -10.40 12.02
CA ALA A 210 9.33 -10.30 10.58
C ALA A 210 10.63 -9.83 9.93
N ILE A 211 10.85 -10.27 8.69
CA ILE A 211 11.95 -9.81 7.84
C ILE A 211 11.37 -9.48 6.47
N ARG A 212 11.78 -8.33 5.89
CA ARG A 212 11.39 -7.94 4.54
C ARG A 212 12.49 -7.15 3.84
N GLU A 213 13.03 -7.72 2.76
CA GLU A 213 13.64 -6.93 1.69
C GLU A 213 12.52 -6.24 0.91
N PHE A 214 12.63 -4.92 0.73
CA PHE A 214 11.60 -4.12 0.10
C PHE A 214 12.16 -3.25 -1.02
N ALA A 215 11.29 -2.92 -1.97
CA ALA A 215 11.55 -1.95 -3.02
C ALA A 215 10.24 -1.29 -3.45
N LEU A 216 10.26 0.03 -3.67
CA LEU A 216 9.15 0.76 -4.25
C LEU A 216 9.15 0.50 -5.76
N ASP A 217 8.45 -0.53 -6.19
CA ASP A 217 8.21 -0.84 -7.61
C ASP A 217 6.71 -0.79 -7.98
N SER A 218 5.89 -0.48 -6.99
CA SER A 218 4.44 -0.57 -7.02
C SER A 218 3.84 0.51 -6.14
N THR A 219 2.68 1.03 -6.54
CA THR A 219 1.74 1.70 -5.66
C THR A 219 0.49 0.81 -5.47
N LEU A 220 0.10 0.65 -4.22
CA LEU A 220 -0.93 -0.28 -3.75
C LEU A 220 -2.06 0.53 -3.10
N HIS A 221 -3.27 -0.01 -3.18
CA HIS A 221 -4.45 0.60 -2.61
C HIS A 221 -4.69 0.11 -1.18
N VAL A 222 -4.77 -1.21 -1.00
CA VAL A 222 -5.07 -1.87 0.26
C VAL A 222 -4.67 -3.36 0.21
N LEU A 223 -4.54 -4.01 1.37
CA LEU A 223 -4.46 -5.47 1.43
C LEU A 223 -5.83 -6.09 1.67
N TRP A 224 -5.99 -7.27 1.08
CA TRP A 224 -7.17 -8.09 1.20
C TRP A 224 -6.78 -9.47 1.73
N ASN A 225 -7.69 -10.09 2.47
CA ASN A 225 -7.62 -11.51 2.80
C ASN A 225 -8.52 -12.30 1.83
N GLY A 226 -7.90 -13.16 1.01
CA GLY A 226 -8.54 -13.93 -0.04
C GLY A 226 -9.64 -14.88 0.44
N TYR A 227 -9.52 -15.46 1.64
CA TYR A 227 -10.57 -16.32 2.19
C TYR A 227 -11.74 -15.54 2.76
N ARG A 228 -11.45 -14.39 3.39
CA ARG A 228 -12.47 -13.63 4.12
C ARG A 228 -13.25 -12.68 3.21
N GLN A 229 -12.63 -12.24 2.11
CA GLN A 229 -13.12 -11.11 1.33
C GLN A 229 -13.14 -11.36 -0.18
N GLY A 230 -12.72 -12.56 -0.60
CA GLY A 230 -12.53 -12.90 -2.00
C GLY A 230 -11.08 -12.76 -2.43
N GLY A 231 -10.60 -13.76 -3.17
CA GLY A 231 -9.29 -13.74 -3.79
C GLY A 231 -9.28 -12.93 -5.09
N PRO A 232 -8.08 -12.54 -5.55
CA PRO A 232 -7.94 -11.94 -6.87
C PRO A 232 -8.11 -13.00 -7.95
N ASP A 233 -8.36 -12.56 -9.18
CA ASP A 233 -8.39 -13.45 -10.34
C ASP A 233 -7.04 -14.16 -10.56
N ASP A 234 -5.94 -13.47 -10.24
CA ASP A 234 -4.58 -14.01 -10.37
C ASP A 234 -4.02 -14.52 -9.04
N THR A 235 -4.11 -15.83 -8.85
CA THR A 235 -3.57 -16.49 -7.64
C THR A 235 -2.05 -16.37 -7.49
N ARG A 236 -1.31 -15.96 -8.54
CA ARG A 236 0.15 -15.75 -8.45
C ARG A 236 0.52 -14.55 -7.58
N ASP A 237 -0.42 -13.64 -7.35
CA ASP A 237 -0.25 -12.48 -6.47
C ASP A 237 -0.60 -12.78 -5.00
N LEU A 238 -1.04 -14.00 -4.69
CA LEU A 238 -1.34 -14.41 -3.31
C LEU A 238 -0.05 -14.66 -2.53
N VAL A 239 0.00 -14.09 -1.33
CA VAL A 239 1.01 -14.35 -0.31
C VAL A 239 0.40 -15.28 0.73
N VAL A 240 0.93 -16.50 0.80
CA VAL A 240 0.53 -17.47 1.83
C VAL A 240 1.13 -17.06 3.16
N VAL A 241 0.29 -16.94 4.17
CA VAL A 241 0.67 -16.64 5.56
C VAL A 241 0.30 -17.83 6.42
N THR A 242 1.26 -18.32 7.20
CA THR A 242 0.99 -19.31 8.25
C THR A 242 0.66 -18.58 9.54
N VAL A 243 -0.47 -18.93 10.14
CA VAL A 243 -0.94 -18.34 11.40
C VAL A 243 -0.91 -19.41 12.48
N ASP A 244 -0.20 -19.15 13.58
CA ASP A 244 -0.25 -19.97 14.79
C ASP A 244 -1.01 -19.25 15.92
N PRO A 245 -2.30 -19.59 16.13
CA PRO A 245 -3.13 -18.99 17.17
C PRO A 245 -3.16 -19.81 18.48
N SER A 246 -2.15 -20.63 18.77
CA SER A 246 -2.18 -21.58 19.90
C SER A 246 -1.85 -21.00 21.27
N SER A 247 -1.15 -19.85 21.32
CA SER A 247 -0.75 -19.22 22.59
C SER A 247 -1.94 -18.66 23.36
N SER A 248 -2.22 -19.24 24.54
CA SER A 248 -3.26 -18.76 25.47
C SER A 248 -2.94 -17.40 26.10
N GLY A 249 -1.67 -16.99 26.12
CA GLY A 249 -1.27 -15.64 26.53
C GLY A 249 -1.53 -14.60 25.44
N THR A 250 -1.50 -15.02 24.17
CA THR A 250 -1.67 -14.14 23.00
C THR A 250 -3.14 -14.02 22.59
N TYR A 251 -3.90 -15.11 22.61
CA TYR A 251 -5.24 -15.18 22.03
C TYR A 251 -6.34 -15.40 23.06
N SER A 252 -7.47 -14.72 22.85
CA SER A 252 -8.67 -14.87 23.69
C SER A 252 -9.31 -16.25 23.60
N ARG A 253 -9.19 -16.90 22.44
CA ARG A 253 -9.66 -18.25 22.14
C ARG A 253 -8.57 -18.99 21.38
N PRO A 254 -7.54 -19.51 22.06
CA PRO A 254 -6.46 -20.22 21.40
C PRO A 254 -7.02 -21.43 20.63
N LYS A 255 -6.47 -21.68 19.44
CA LYS A 255 -6.87 -22.83 18.61
C LYS A 255 -5.73 -23.84 18.52
N SER A 256 -6.08 -25.10 18.33
CA SER A 256 -5.10 -26.13 18.00
C SER A 256 -4.87 -26.14 16.49
N GLY A 257 -3.59 -26.20 16.10
CA GLY A 257 -3.18 -26.28 14.70
C GLY A 257 -2.92 -24.93 14.03
N LEU A 258 -2.14 -25.00 12.96
CA LEU A 258 -1.82 -23.87 12.09
C LEU A 258 -3.00 -23.57 11.17
N ALA A 259 -3.24 -22.29 10.90
CA ALA A 259 -4.10 -21.83 9.83
C ALA A 259 -3.26 -21.25 8.68
N TYR A 260 -3.81 -21.27 7.47
CA TYR A 260 -3.18 -20.66 6.30
C TYR A 260 -4.11 -19.58 5.78
N GLU A 261 -3.60 -18.36 5.66
CA GLU A 261 -4.31 -17.23 5.09
C GLU A 261 -3.64 -16.81 3.78
N PHE A 262 -4.41 -16.20 2.88
CA PHE A 262 -3.93 -15.79 1.57
C PHE A 262 -4.12 -14.29 1.44
N LEU A 263 -3.04 -13.53 1.56
CA LEU A 263 -3.09 -12.08 1.44
C LEU A 263 -2.78 -11.66 0.01
N TRP A 264 -3.42 -10.61 -0.46
CA TRP A 264 -3.07 -9.98 -1.73
C TRP A 264 -3.21 -8.47 -1.62
N ALA A 265 -2.41 -7.74 -2.40
CA ALA A 265 -2.48 -6.30 -2.45
C ALA A 265 -3.25 -5.85 -3.69
N GLU A 266 -4.29 -5.05 -3.49
CA GLU A 266 -4.94 -4.37 -4.60
C GLU A 266 -4.02 -3.27 -5.13
N ARG A 267 -3.87 -3.18 -6.44
CA ARG A 267 -3.11 -2.10 -7.08
C ARG A 267 -3.83 -0.77 -6.93
N GLU A 268 -3.08 0.32 -6.91
CA GLU A 268 -3.67 1.66 -7.09
C GLU A 268 -4.05 1.89 -8.56
N ARG A 269 -5.29 1.55 -8.92
CA ARG A 269 -5.75 1.38 -10.31
C ARG A 269 -5.48 2.57 -11.22
N ASP A 270 -5.52 3.79 -10.69
CA ASP A 270 -5.39 5.00 -11.50
C ASP A 270 -3.95 5.33 -11.90
N ARG A 271 -2.96 4.71 -11.26
CA ARG A 271 -1.53 5.00 -11.45
C ARG A 271 -0.83 4.10 -12.44
N TYR A 272 -1.47 3.01 -12.87
CA TYR A 272 -0.92 2.07 -13.87
C TYR A 272 -1.53 2.29 -15.24
N THR A 273 -0.69 2.17 -16.26
CA THR A 273 -1.04 2.18 -17.68
C THR A 273 -0.95 0.78 -18.30
N GLU A 274 -0.17 -0.12 -17.71
CA GLU A 274 0.00 -1.53 -18.12
C GLU A 274 0.25 -2.46 -16.92
N ALA A 275 0.05 -3.76 -17.10
CA ALA A 275 0.15 -4.77 -16.03
C ALA A 275 1.55 -4.92 -15.42
N GLY A 276 2.59 -4.83 -16.26
CA GLY A 276 3.98 -5.00 -15.84
C GLY A 276 4.67 -3.71 -15.36
N GLU A 277 3.98 -2.57 -15.38
CA GLU A 277 4.59 -1.27 -15.11
C GLU A 277 5.21 -1.21 -13.72
N LYS A 278 6.45 -0.72 -13.65
CA LYS A 278 7.14 -0.43 -12.40
C LYS A 278 6.96 1.05 -12.06
N ILE A 279 6.41 1.28 -10.88
CA ILE A 279 6.21 2.63 -10.36
C ILE A 279 7.50 3.09 -9.70
N ARG A 280 7.97 4.29 -10.04
CA ARG A 280 9.21 4.86 -9.54
C ARG A 280 9.02 6.33 -9.18
N LEU A 281 9.76 6.74 -8.16
CA LEU A 281 9.92 8.15 -7.84
C LEU A 281 10.84 8.83 -8.88
N PRO A 282 10.61 10.12 -9.21
CA PRO A 282 11.54 10.89 -10.02
C PRO A 282 12.96 10.95 -9.43
N PRO A 283 14.02 11.05 -10.26
CA PRO A 283 15.38 11.24 -9.77
C PRO A 283 15.54 12.53 -8.97
N ARG A 284 15.83 12.43 -7.68
CA ARG A 284 16.17 13.53 -6.77
C ARG A 284 16.66 13.00 -5.41
N THR A 285 17.05 13.90 -4.54
CA THR A 285 17.18 13.62 -3.11
C THR A 285 15.81 13.82 -2.43
N TYR A 286 15.45 12.90 -1.56
CA TYR A 286 14.22 12.92 -0.77
C TYR A 286 14.52 13.05 0.72
N ARG A 287 13.73 13.85 1.42
CA ARG A 287 13.49 13.72 2.87
C ARG A 287 12.05 13.28 3.07
N ALA A 288 11.88 12.17 3.76
CA ALA A 288 10.59 11.50 3.89
C ALA A 288 10.49 10.80 5.24
N GLN A 289 9.37 10.14 5.46
CA GLN A 289 9.16 9.24 6.58
C GLN A 289 8.84 7.85 6.04
N PHE A 290 9.59 6.85 6.49
CA PHE A 290 9.20 5.47 6.31
C PHE A 290 8.30 5.06 7.46
N VAL A 291 7.12 4.54 7.16
CA VAL A 291 6.11 4.25 8.19
C VAL A 291 5.53 2.86 8.03
N LEU A 292 5.21 2.25 9.17
CA LEU A 292 4.35 1.07 9.23
C LEU A 292 2.96 1.49 9.70
N THR A 293 1.97 1.03 8.95
CA THR A 293 0.56 1.18 9.29
C THR A 293 -0.04 -0.20 9.53
N GLU A 294 -0.86 -0.35 10.55
CA GLU A 294 -1.62 -1.59 10.74
C GLU A 294 -2.58 -1.82 9.56
N GLU A 295 -2.68 -3.06 9.10
CA GLU A 295 -3.70 -3.45 8.12
C GLU A 295 -5.05 -3.75 8.79
N THR A 296 -6.11 -3.25 8.20
CA THR A 296 -7.49 -3.40 8.67
C THR A 296 -8.30 -4.35 7.78
N PHE A 297 -7.80 -4.62 6.57
CA PHE A 297 -8.49 -5.38 5.54
C PHE A 297 -9.88 -4.80 5.26
N HIS A 298 -10.07 -3.48 5.31
CA HIS A 298 -11.40 -2.84 5.14
C HIS A 298 -12.52 -3.42 6.02
N SER A 299 -12.19 -4.08 7.13
CA SER A 299 -13.21 -4.66 7.99
C SER A 299 -14.03 -3.53 8.61
N THR A 300 -15.32 -3.49 8.30
CA THR A 300 -16.26 -2.45 8.76
C THR A 300 -16.79 -2.70 10.17
N ASP A 301 -16.51 -3.89 10.72
CA ASP A 301 -16.91 -4.26 12.08
C ASP A 301 -15.96 -3.66 13.13
N ASN A 302 -16.30 -3.79 14.42
CA ASN A 302 -15.50 -3.28 15.56
C ASN A 302 -14.04 -3.81 15.64
N ASP A 303 -13.66 -4.68 14.70
CA ASP A 303 -12.35 -5.31 14.59
C ASP A 303 -11.52 -4.70 13.44
N GLY A 304 -12.06 -3.70 12.74
CA GLY A 304 -11.43 -3.04 11.61
C GLY A 304 -10.07 -2.45 11.96
N GLY A 305 -10.03 -1.62 13.00
CA GLY A 305 -8.99 -0.60 13.09
C GLY A 305 -9.13 0.44 11.97
N TRP A 306 -8.37 1.53 12.05
CA TRP A 306 -8.49 2.68 11.13
C TRP A 306 -7.16 3.02 10.45
N TRP A 307 -6.37 1.99 10.13
CA TRP A 307 -5.02 2.10 9.58
C TRP A 307 -4.13 3.07 10.39
N PRO A 308 -3.98 2.86 11.71
CA PRO A 308 -3.10 3.69 12.51
C PRO A 308 -1.65 3.52 12.09
N THR A 309 -0.93 4.64 12.04
CA THR A 309 0.53 4.63 11.87
C THR A 309 1.17 4.33 13.22
N VAL A 310 1.81 3.17 13.32
CA VAL A 310 2.32 2.63 14.60
C VAL A 310 3.83 2.69 14.72
N MET A 311 4.54 2.81 13.60
CA MET A 311 5.99 2.95 13.55
C MET A 311 6.38 4.00 12.52
N THR A 312 7.33 4.86 12.85
CA THR A 312 7.85 5.89 11.94
C THR A 312 9.36 6.00 12.00
N LEU A 313 9.98 6.34 10.86
CA LEU A 313 11.40 6.61 10.76
C LEU A 313 11.64 7.75 9.78
N PRO A 314 12.16 8.90 10.20
CA PRO A 314 12.66 9.91 9.28
C PRO A 314 13.79 9.33 8.43
N ILE A 315 13.73 9.49 7.12
CA ILE A 315 14.74 8.96 6.20
C ILE A 315 15.16 10.00 5.19
N ALA A 316 16.40 9.86 4.71
CA ALA A 316 16.91 10.61 3.57
C ALA A 316 17.60 9.66 2.58
N PHE A 317 17.29 9.79 1.30
CA PHE A 317 17.84 8.93 0.25
C PHE A 317 17.84 9.66 -1.09
N ARG A 318 18.56 9.12 -2.09
CA ARG A 318 18.61 9.66 -3.45
C ARG A 318 18.17 8.63 -4.47
N ILE A 319 17.24 9.02 -5.33
CA ILE A 319 16.91 8.29 -6.55
C ILE A 319 17.85 8.72 -7.66
N ALA A 320 18.62 7.77 -8.18
CA ALA A 320 19.52 7.98 -9.30
C ALA A 320 18.73 8.11 -10.61
N PRO A 321 19.21 8.91 -11.57
CA PRO A 321 18.70 8.85 -12.94
C PRO A 321 18.79 7.42 -13.50
N PRO A 322 17.91 7.03 -14.44
CA PRO A 322 18.13 5.83 -15.24
C PRO A 322 19.53 5.88 -15.85
N ALA A 323 20.24 4.76 -15.91
CA ALA A 323 21.51 4.71 -16.63
C ALA A 323 21.27 5.09 -18.10
N ASP A 324 22.08 6.01 -18.64
CA ASP A 324 21.97 6.51 -20.00
C ASP A 324 21.83 5.34 -21.00
N GLY A 325 20.73 5.33 -21.77
CA GLY A 325 20.45 4.30 -22.79
C GLY A 325 19.27 3.37 -22.49
N LEU A 326 18.67 3.45 -21.30
CA LEU A 326 17.38 2.83 -21.00
C LEU A 326 16.33 3.92 -20.82
N THR A 327 15.80 4.43 -21.94
CA THR A 327 14.49 5.11 -21.90
C THR A 327 13.47 4.12 -21.34
N PRO A 328 12.63 4.52 -20.37
CA PRO A 328 11.56 3.68 -19.86
C PRO A 328 10.58 3.24 -20.96
#